data_AF-A0A1G6AWM1-F1
#
_entry.id   AF-A0A1G6AWM1-F1
#
_cell.length_a   1.000
_cell.length_b   1.000
_cell.length_c   1.000
_cell.angle_alpha   90.00
_cell.angle_beta   90.00
_cell.angle_gamma   90.00
#
_symmetry.space_group_name_H-M   'P 1'
#
loop_
_entity.id
_entity.type
_entity.pdbx_description
1 polymer ?
#
loop_
_entity_poly.entity_id
_entity_poly.type
_entity_poly.pdbx_seq_one_letter_code
_entity_poly.pdbx_strand_id
1 'polypeptide(L)' 'MSYKVDLNNMPPLIDEQNADLKALFDIPDSEIDCSDIPLLDDALVNKVACNPFYNQPSPLPLIIQGAFSFVMLN' A
#
# COMPACT_ATOMS: atom_id res chain seq x y z
N MET A 1 23.77 -12.68 10.83
CA MET A 1 22.89 -12.29 11.96
C MET A 1 21.55 -11.87 11.38
N SER A 2 20.45 -12.56 11.70
CA SER A 2 19.10 -12.12 11.33
C SER A 2 18.37 -11.59 12.56
N TYR A 3 17.77 -10.41 12.43
CA TYR A 3 16.93 -9.81 13.47
C TYR A 3 15.47 -10.06 13.10
N LYS A 4 14.69 -10.67 14.00
CA LYS A 4 13.25 -10.88 13.82
C LYS A 4 12.50 -9.88 14.71
N VAL A 5 11.68 -9.04 14.08
CA VAL A 5 10.76 -8.14 14.79
C VAL A 5 9.51 -8.93 15.18
N ASP A 6 9.13 -8.86 16.45
CA ASP A 6 7.82 -9.34 16.92
C ASP A 6 6.80 -8.21 16.80
N LEU A 7 5.91 -8.33 15.82
CA LEU A 7 4.89 -7.32 15.52
C LEU A 7 3.81 -7.23 16.61
N ASN A 8 3.67 -8.25 17.46
CA ASN A 8 2.66 -8.25 18.54
C ASN A 8 3.15 -7.53 19.79
N ASN A 9 4.47 -7.36 19.95
CA ASN A 9 5.10 -6.76 21.12
C ASN A 9 6.04 -5.62 20.70
N MET A 10 5.54 -4.72 19.87
CA MET A 10 6.29 -3.51 19.52
C MET A 10 6.31 -2.53 20.71
N PRO A 11 7.44 -1.85 20.96
CA PRO A 11 7.48 -0.80 21.96
C PRO A 11 6.46 0.30 21.60
N PRO A 12 5.80 0.90 22.59
CA PRO A 12 4.90 2.02 22.35
C PRO A 12 5.70 3.22 21.83
N LEU A 13 5.02 4.11 21.10
CA LEU A 13 5.61 5.36 20.65
C LEU A 13 5.91 6.28 21.84
N ILE A 14 7.05 6.96 21.77
CA ILE A 14 7.39 8.00 22.75
C ILE A 14 6.62 9.30 22.45
N ASP A 15 6.52 10.19 23.44
CA ASP A 15 5.72 11.43 23.34
C ASP A 15 6.13 12.31 22.15
N GLU A 16 7.43 12.41 21.87
CA GLU A 16 7.97 13.15 20.71
C GLU A 16 7.46 12.58 19.39
N GLN A 17 7.45 11.24 19.24
CA GLN A 17 6.96 10.58 18.03
C GLN A 17 5.45 10.79 17.84
N ASN A 18 4.68 10.76 18.92
CA ASN A 18 3.25 11.04 18.86
C ASN A 18 2.98 12.51 18.47
N ALA A 19 3.77 13.45 18.99
CA ALA A 19 3.68 14.86 18.64
C ALA A 19 4.00 15.08 17.15
N ASP A 20 5.05 14.44 16.64
CA ASP A 20 5.44 14.50 15.23
C ASP A 20 4.34 13.93 14.32
N LEU A 21 3.78 12.76 14.66
CA LEU A 21 2.69 12.16 13.90
C LEU A 21 1.44 13.05 13.88
N LYS A 22 1.14 13.72 15.00
CA LYS A 22 0.02 14.66 15.05
C LYS A 22 0.26 15.87 14.17
N ALA A 23 1.47 16.43 14.21
CA ALA A 23 1.84 17.53 13.33
C ALA A 23 1.77 17.13 11.85
N LEU A 24 2.21 15.93 11.50
CA LEU A 24 2.10 15.38 10.13
C LEU A 24 0.65 15.18 9.70
N PHE A 25 -0.23 14.74 10.61
CA PHE A 25 -1.65 14.55 10.32
C PHE A 25 -2.38 15.87 10.05
N ASP A 26 -1.95 16.96 10.67
CA ASP A 26 -2.56 18.28 10.51
C ASP A 26 -2.14 18.97 9.18
N ILE A 27 -1.13 18.45 8.48
CA ILE A 27 -0.71 18.95 7.16
C ILE A 27 -1.68 18.43 6.09
N PRO A 28 -2.31 19.29 5.28
CA PRO A 28 -3.19 18.85 4.21
C PRO A 28 -2.39 18.20 3.07
N ASP A 29 -2.97 17.17 2.43
CA ASP A 29 -2.36 16.47 1.30
C ASP A 29 -1.92 17.41 0.16
N SER A 30 -2.58 18.56 0.00
CA SER A 30 -2.23 19.58 -1.00
C SER A 30 -0.87 20.25 -0.77
N GLU A 31 -0.34 20.19 0.44
CA GLU A 31 0.99 20.72 0.80
C GLU A 31 2.10 19.67 0.61
N ILE A 32 1.74 18.43 0.25
CA ILE A 32 2.72 17.38 -0.07
C ILE A 32 3.35 17.72 -1.43
N ASP A 33 4.66 17.95 -1.41
CA ASP A 33 5.44 18.18 -2.62
C ASP A 33 5.60 16.86 -3.40
N CYS A 34 4.89 16.78 -4.53
CA CYS A 34 4.96 15.66 -5.47
C CYS A 34 5.75 16.01 -6.74
N SER A 35 6.49 17.12 -6.77
CA SER A 35 7.15 17.62 -7.99
C SER A 35 8.21 16.67 -8.57
N ASP A 36 8.85 15.87 -7.72
CA ASP A 36 9.83 14.85 -8.11
C ASP A 36 9.18 13.55 -8.62
N ILE A 37 7.88 13.37 -8.42
CA ILE A 37 7.16 12.15 -8.79
C ILE A 37 6.51 12.37 -10.16
N PRO A 38 6.94 11.65 -11.21
CA PRO A 38 6.31 11.77 -12.52
C PRO A 38 4.86 11.28 -12.45
N LEU A 39 3.96 11.98 -13.15
CA LEU A 39 2.57 11.55 -13.28
C LEU A 39 2.53 10.16 -13.96
N LEU A 40 1.73 9.26 -13.41
CA LEU A 40 1.57 7.92 -13.96
C LEU A 40 0.68 7.98 -15.21
N ASP A 41 1.29 7.79 -16.39
CA ASP A 41 0.62 7.71 -17.68
C ASP A 41 0.58 6.25 -18.19
N ASP A 42 -0.42 5.92 -19.01
CA ASP A 42 -0.59 4.61 -19.63
C ASP A 42 0.65 4.20 -20.43
N ALA A 43 1.35 5.15 -21.04
CA ALA A 43 2.60 4.90 -21.75
C ALA A 43 3.75 4.46 -20.82
N LEU A 44 3.77 4.93 -19.56
CA LEU A 44 4.74 4.51 -18.54
C LEU A 44 4.40 3.13 -18.00
N VAL A 45 3.12 2.88 -17.69
CA VAL A 45 2.63 1.57 -17.22
C VAL A 45 2.95 0.48 -18.23
N ASN A 46 2.74 0.75 -19.52
CA ASN A 46 3.02 -0.21 -20.59
C ASN A 46 4.52 -0.41 -20.87
N LYS A 47 5.37 0.55 -20.48
CA LYS A 47 6.84 0.48 -20.64
C LYS A 47 7.54 -0.16 -19.45
N VAL A 48 6.97 -0.05 -18.25
CA VAL A 48 7.43 -0.81 -17.09
C VAL A 48 7.04 -2.24 -17.38
N ALA A 49 7.94 -2.97 -18.06
CA ALA A 49 7.81 -4.39 -18.25
C ALA A 49 7.57 -4.99 -16.86
N CYS A 50 6.34 -5.44 -16.59
CA CYS A 50 6.06 -6.28 -15.44
C CYS A 50 7.13 -7.37 -15.50
N ASN A 51 8.02 -7.37 -14.51
CA ASN A 51 9.09 -8.36 -14.44
C ASN A 51 8.44 -9.71 -14.73
N PRO A 52 8.88 -10.47 -15.75
CA PRO A 52 8.16 -11.65 -16.26
C PRO A 52 7.87 -12.71 -15.18
N PHE A 53 8.56 -12.64 -14.04
CA PHE A 53 8.29 -13.45 -12.86
C PHE A 53 6.98 -13.09 -12.11
N TYR A 54 6.42 -11.89 -12.28
CA TYR A 54 5.12 -11.49 -11.70
C TYR A 54 3.91 -11.87 -12.57
N ASN A 55 4.12 -12.35 -13.79
CA ASN A 55 3.06 -12.87 -14.67
C ASN A 55 2.76 -14.35 -14.42
N GLN A 56 3.35 -14.97 -13.39
CA GLN A 56 2.91 -16.29 -12.99
C GLN A 56 1.49 -16.15 -12.46
N PRO A 57 0.48 -16.83 -13.04
CA PRO A 57 -0.80 -16.93 -12.38
C PRO A 57 -0.49 -17.50 -11.00
N SER A 58 -0.77 -16.72 -9.96
CA SER A 58 -0.70 -17.23 -8.59
C SER A 58 -1.45 -18.55 -8.61
N PRO A 59 -0.85 -19.68 -8.22
CA PRO A 59 -1.58 -20.93 -8.10
C PRO A 59 -2.46 -20.79 -6.86
N LEU A 60 -3.54 -20.01 -6.98
CA LEU A 60 -4.60 -20.07 -6.00
C LEU A 60 -5.26 -21.42 -6.22
N PRO A 61 -5.34 -22.28 -5.19
CA PRO A 61 -6.21 -23.43 -5.28
C PRO A 61 -7.63 -22.89 -5.48
N LEU A 62 -8.27 -23.39 -6.53
CA LEU A 62 -9.70 -23.52 -6.66
C LEU A 62 -10.35 -23.72 -5.28
N ILE A 63 -11.11 -22.71 -4.82
CA ILE A 63 -12.03 -22.59 -3.67
C ILE A 63 -11.86 -21.11 -3.26
N ILE A 64 -12.74 -20.19 -3.62
CA ILE A 64 -14.09 -20.05 -3.03
C ILE A 64 -15.09 -19.70 -4.15
N GLN A 65 -15.95 -20.66 -4.49
CA GLN A 65 -17.34 -20.32 -4.80
C GLN A 65 -17.96 -19.78 -3.51
N GLY A 66 -18.56 -18.60 -3.57
CA GLY A 66 -19.48 -18.15 -2.52
C GLY A 66 -19.28 -16.70 -2.10
N ALA A 67 -20.30 -15.91 -2.43
CA ALA A 67 -20.67 -14.66 -1.77
C ALA A 67 -19.75 -13.45 -1.97
N PHE A 68 -19.98 -12.72 -3.06
CA PHE A 68 -20.13 -11.27 -2.97
C PHE A 68 -21.24 -10.84 -3.93
N SER A 69 -22.49 -11.01 -3.49
CA SER A 69 -23.62 -10.30 -4.09
C SER A 69 -23.45 -8.82 -3.77
N PHE A 70 -22.80 -8.06 -4.65
CA PHE A 70 -22.89 -6.61 -4.64
C PHE A 70 -24.22 -6.23 -5.28
N VAL A 71 -25.26 -6.13 -4.45
CA VAL A 71 -26.50 -5.46 -4.83
C VAL A 71 -26.19 -3.97 -4.95
N MET A 72 -26.17 -3.46 -6.18
CA MET A 72 -26.30 -2.04 -6.51
C MET A 72 -26.98 -1.92 -7.88
N LEU A 73 -28.31 -1.81 -7.90
CA LEU A 73 -29.06 -0.61 -8.37
C LEU A 73 -30.55 -0.95 -8.65
N ASN A 74 -31.39 -0.05 -8.14
CA ASN A 74 -32.81 0.25 -8.43
C ASN A 74 -33.89 -0.69 -7.90
#